data_AF-A0A812SVS4-F1
#
_entry.id   AF-A0A812SVS4-F1
#
_cell.length_a   1.000
_cell.length_b   1.000
_cell.length_c   1.000
_cell.angle_alpha   90.00
_cell.angle_beta   90.00
_cell.angle_gamma   90.00
#
_symmetry.space_group_name_H-M   'P 1'
#
loop_
_entity.id
_entity.type
_entity.pdbx_description
1 polymer ?
#
loop_
_entity_poly.entity_id
_entity_poly.type
_entity_poly.pdbx_seq_one_letter_code
_entity_poly.pdbx_strand_id
1 'polypeptide(L)'
;MQKCLLMVFMYDTGSGWLPSDIYTWPDMIQAVRLMATSGVGSLKLWLGDTNHVYGLVNVAAFLAQCMQETIQYNACDENNWSDKAVVQEAGGATYSAASACGQLHQSYQDYSCSPEEDALAGGKMACDVDPNMEMRAYTQAGWYGAPAKLFCAPKSKVPKAPRWDYSAPWCAPEDGYGHVPPFADDVPLDEYFDYVNGGGSCKDYQGIKTGGWKFTGEGCVDGACPNPDAPLFGQPEGREDLEGCCWWGRGVIQTTGTCNFGKLNFFMGKRASDEGRSSIYPQIDFCKNPNSICDPSSPPELKWVAGMFYWLNAVQPYSSGGWDYIAELKKWVDNGMQKGDRSFINGASGIVNRGCHNPPNCGTGELHAATERAANFDKGAPHLKSLREPPWRLGYRPFSASHLARAEALLTKLVSRGIAKLCALKVQGCRSPPKLEGLKRDSARHAKVVQQLIVFGDAPWRCDTKSSPESTPKYCCEKRRRPRRVHPCLPQFRVQAVHLT
;
A
#
# COMPACT_ATOMS: atom_id res chain seq x y z
N MET A 1 -14.56 -16.28 3.54
CA MET A 1 -13.23 -15.90 4.04
C MET A 1 -12.57 -14.89 3.12
N GLN A 2 -12.23 -15.25 1.88
CA GLN A 2 -11.56 -14.34 0.93
C GLN A 2 -12.30 -13.00 0.71
N LYS A 3 -13.63 -13.02 0.55
CA LYS A 3 -14.44 -11.79 0.39
C LYS A 3 -14.49 -10.81 1.56
N CYS A 4 -14.18 -11.24 2.79
CA CYS A 4 -14.24 -10.36 3.97
C CYS A 4 -12.86 -9.82 4.37
N LEU A 5 -11.80 -10.57 4.09
CA LEU A 5 -10.40 -10.12 4.25
C LEU A 5 -9.96 -9.23 3.08
N LEU A 6 -10.57 -9.37 1.90
CA LEU A 6 -10.36 -8.50 0.74
C LEU A 6 -10.61 -7.00 1.03
N MET A 7 -11.38 -6.64 2.07
CA MET A 7 -11.71 -5.24 2.37
C MET A 7 -10.64 -4.48 3.18
N VAL A 8 -9.58 -5.14 3.65
CA VAL A 8 -8.57 -4.47 4.50
C VAL A 8 -7.46 -3.83 3.66
N PHE A 9 -7.06 -4.45 2.54
CA PHE A 9 -5.99 -3.93 1.68
C PHE A 9 -6.57 -3.31 0.43
N MET A 10 -7.38 -2.28 0.64
CA MET A 10 -8.02 -1.51 -0.41
C MET A 10 -7.49 -0.08 -0.35
N TYR A 11 -7.32 0.55 -1.50
CA TYR A 11 -6.93 1.96 -1.59
C TYR A 11 -7.95 2.75 -2.40
N ASP A 12 -8.03 4.05 -2.11
CA ASP A 12 -8.97 4.95 -2.77
C ASP A 12 -8.36 5.47 -4.08
N THR A 13 -9.06 5.29 -5.19
CA THR A 13 -8.66 5.81 -6.51
C THR A 13 -9.25 7.19 -6.81
N GLY A 14 -10.00 7.76 -5.86
CA GLY A 14 -10.84 8.96 -6.02
C GLY A 14 -12.18 8.69 -6.72
N SER A 15 -12.33 7.52 -7.36
CA SER A 15 -13.54 7.10 -8.06
C SER A 15 -14.11 5.77 -7.54
N GLY A 16 -13.42 5.15 -6.58
CA GLY A 16 -13.75 3.84 -6.06
C GLY A 16 -12.61 3.28 -5.22
N TRP A 17 -12.76 2.02 -4.82
CA TRP A 17 -11.77 1.30 -4.03
C TRP A 17 -11.24 0.13 -4.84
N LEU A 18 -9.91 0.00 -4.93
CA LEU A 18 -9.25 -1.13 -5.58
C LEU A 18 -8.39 -1.90 -4.57
N PRO A 19 -8.22 -3.23 -4.75
CA PRO A 19 -7.24 -3.98 -3.97
C PRO A 19 -5.83 -3.45 -4.22
N SER A 20 -5.03 -3.33 -3.17
CA SER A 20 -3.62 -2.98 -3.27
C SER A 20 -2.84 -4.09 -3.98
N ASP A 21 -1.96 -3.69 -4.89
CA ASP A 21 -0.98 -4.55 -5.56
C ASP A 21 0.40 -4.54 -4.84
N ILE A 22 0.65 -3.56 -3.98
CA ILE A 22 1.86 -3.46 -3.14
C ILE A 22 1.72 -4.27 -1.85
N TYR A 23 0.53 -4.24 -1.23
CA TYR A 23 0.25 -4.80 0.08
C TYR A 23 -0.71 -5.98 -0.04
N THR A 24 -0.15 -7.18 -0.02
CA THR A 24 -0.92 -8.40 -0.24
C THR A 24 -1.06 -9.26 1.02
N TRP A 25 -2.13 -10.07 1.07
CA TRP A 25 -2.34 -11.03 2.15
C TRP A 25 -1.25 -12.10 2.26
N PRO A 26 -0.76 -12.71 1.16
CA PRO A 26 0.36 -13.65 1.22
C PRO A 26 1.58 -13.07 1.96
N ASP A 27 2.03 -11.88 1.58
CA ASP A 27 3.22 -11.24 2.13
C ASP A 27 3.03 -10.89 3.62
N MET A 28 1.85 -10.37 3.97
CA MET A 28 1.52 -10.05 5.35
C MET A 28 1.49 -11.32 6.23
N ILE A 29 0.88 -12.41 5.76
CA ILE A 29 0.82 -13.67 6.50
C ILE A 29 2.23 -14.26 6.68
N GLN A 30 3.08 -14.15 5.66
CA GLN A 30 4.48 -14.57 5.75
C GLN A 30 5.23 -13.75 6.81
N ALA A 31 5.07 -12.42 6.81
CA ALA A 31 5.64 -11.55 7.84
C ALA A 31 5.15 -11.90 9.26
N VAL A 32 3.85 -12.09 9.47
CA VAL A 32 3.30 -12.49 10.78
C VAL A 32 3.90 -13.81 11.24
N ARG A 33 4.01 -14.80 10.34
CA ARG A 33 4.64 -16.09 10.67
C ARG A 33 6.10 -15.91 11.06
N LEU A 34 6.87 -15.16 10.28
CA LEU A 34 8.28 -14.91 10.55
C LEU A 34 8.47 -14.20 11.90
N MET A 35 7.73 -13.12 12.15
CA MET A 35 7.84 -12.30 13.34
C MET A 35 7.30 -12.99 14.60
N ALA A 36 6.36 -13.91 14.48
CA ALA A 36 5.84 -14.67 15.62
C ALA A 36 6.66 -15.94 15.94
N THR A 37 7.33 -16.54 14.95
CA THR A 37 8.09 -17.79 15.14
C THR A 37 9.57 -17.53 15.37
N SER A 38 10.21 -16.78 14.48
CA SER A 38 11.62 -16.43 14.54
C SER A 38 11.81 -15.16 15.38
N GLY A 39 11.03 -14.12 15.07
CA GLY A 39 11.17 -12.82 15.73
C GLY A 39 12.46 -12.10 15.34
N VAL A 40 12.82 -11.11 16.16
CA VAL A 40 14.03 -10.31 16.00
C VAL A 40 14.73 -10.22 17.35
N GLY A 41 15.93 -10.79 17.46
CA GLY A 41 16.55 -11.05 18.76
C GLY A 41 15.65 -11.94 19.63
N SER A 42 15.32 -11.50 20.84
CA SER A 42 14.38 -12.18 21.73
C SER A 42 12.92 -11.76 21.52
N LEU A 43 12.66 -10.71 20.75
CA LEU A 43 11.32 -10.14 20.58
C LEU A 43 10.55 -10.92 19.53
N LYS A 44 9.30 -11.28 19.86
CA LYS A 44 8.36 -11.95 18.95
C LYS A 44 7.02 -11.24 18.94
N LEU A 45 6.36 -11.28 17.80
CA LEU A 45 4.97 -10.82 17.69
C LEU A 45 4.08 -11.68 18.57
N TRP A 46 3.44 -11.03 19.53
CA TRP A 46 2.56 -11.70 20.48
C TRP A 46 1.22 -12.02 19.83
N LEU A 47 0.91 -13.32 19.72
CA LEU A 47 -0.30 -13.83 19.08
C LEU A 47 -1.34 -14.34 20.07
N GLY A 48 -1.33 -13.81 21.29
CA GLY A 48 -2.40 -14.05 22.28
C GLY A 48 -2.20 -15.25 23.20
N ASP A 49 -0.99 -15.83 23.26
CA ASP A 49 -0.69 -17.07 23.99
C ASP A 49 -1.69 -18.20 23.71
N THR A 50 -2.60 -18.48 24.65
CA THR A 50 -3.66 -19.50 24.55
C THR A 50 -4.98 -18.96 23.98
N ASN A 51 -5.16 -17.64 23.91
CA ASN A 51 -6.37 -16.99 23.39
C ASN A 51 -6.08 -16.33 22.03
N HIS A 52 -6.46 -17.01 20.95
CA HIS A 52 -6.23 -16.52 19.59
C HIS A 52 -6.97 -15.21 19.28
N VAL A 53 -8.01 -14.85 20.03
CA VAL A 53 -8.73 -13.57 19.85
C VAL A 53 -7.82 -12.40 20.22
N TYR A 54 -7.02 -12.51 21.29
CA TYR A 54 -6.06 -11.47 21.64
C TYR A 54 -5.02 -11.27 20.54
N GLY A 55 -4.51 -12.36 19.96
CA GLY A 55 -3.57 -12.27 18.84
C GLY A 55 -4.17 -11.62 17.60
N LEU A 56 -5.42 -11.97 17.26
CA LEU A 56 -6.14 -11.35 16.15
C LEU A 56 -6.36 -9.85 16.39
N VAL A 57 -6.67 -9.44 17.62
CA VAL A 57 -6.84 -8.02 17.96
C VAL A 57 -5.52 -7.26 17.92
N ASN A 58 -4.40 -7.86 18.34
CA ASN A 58 -3.07 -7.26 18.22
C ASN A 58 -2.73 -7.00 16.73
N VAL A 59 -2.93 -8.01 15.88
CA VAL A 59 -2.74 -7.87 14.42
C VAL A 59 -3.70 -6.83 13.84
N ALA A 60 -4.96 -6.79 14.26
CA ALA A 60 -5.92 -5.80 13.77
C ALA A 60 -5.56 -4.37 14.18
N ALA A 61 -5.05 -4.17 15.40
CA ALA A 61 -4.57 -2.87 15.86
C ALA A 61 -3.39 -2.41 14.99
N PHE A 62 -2.43 -3.29 14.71
CA PHE A 62 -1.32 -3.02 13.79
C PHE A 62 -1.81 -2.68 12.37
N LEU A 63 -2.70 -3.49 11.79
CA LEU A 63 -3.25 -3.27 10.45
C LEU A 63 -4.05 -1.97 10.34
N ALA A 64 -4.71 -1.53 11.42
CA ALA A 64 -5.42 -0.26 11.44
C ALA A 64 -4.47 0.94 11.26
N GLN A 65 -3.27 0.86 11.84
CA GLN A 65 -2.23 1.87 11.66
C GLN A 65 -1.68 1.80 10.24
N CYS A 66 -1.33 0.61 9.77
CA CYS A 66 -0.86 0.36 8.40
C CYS A 66 -1.81 0.95 7.35
N MET A 67 -3.12 0.79 7.57
CA MET A 67 -4.16 1.32 6.69
C MET A 67 -4.12 2.85 6.61
N GLN A 68 -3.88 3.50 7.75
CA GLN A 68 -3.76 4.95 7.80
C GLN A 68 -2.45 5.45 7.18
N GLU A 69 -1.33 4.78 7.45
CA GLU A 69 -0.02 5.26 7.00
C GLU A 69 0.19 5.09 5.49
N THR A 70 -0.18 3.93 4.91
CA THR A 70 0.31 3.56 3.58
C THR A 70 -0.69 2.86 2.68
N ILE A 71 -1.41 1.88 3.22
CA ILE A 71 -2.20 0.97 2.38
C ILE A 71 -3.30 1.73 1.62
N GLN A 72 -3.94 2.71 2.26
CA GLN A 72 -5.00 3.50 1.62
C GLN A 72 -4.53 4.38 0.45
N TYR A 73 -3.23 4.58 0.32
CA TYR A 73 -2.60 5.34 -0.76
C TYR A 73 -1.95 4.46 -1.82
N ASN A 74 -1.87 3.15 -1.58
CA ASN A 74 -1.13 2.20 -2.39
C ASN A 74 0.28 2.71 -2.72
N ALA A 75 1.00 3.14 -1.69
CA ALA A 75 2.38 3.61 -1.76
C ALA A 75 3.18 3.00 -0.62
N CYS A 76 4.36 2.46 -0.93
CA CYS A 76 5.30 1.93 0.06
C CYS A 76 6.24 3.00 0.59
N ASP A 77 6.68 3.90 -0.29
CA ASP A 77 7.46 5.07 0.02
C ASP A 77 6.54 6.21 0.46
N GLU A 78 7.08 7.08 1.29
CA GLU A 78 6.41 8.29 1.77
C GLU A 78 5.97 9.18 0.62
N ASN A 79 4.73 9.66 0.71
CA ASN A 79 4.22 10.66 -0.20
C ASN A 79 4.70 12.05 0.21
N ASN A 80 4.88 12.92 -0.76
CA ASN A 80 5.08 14.34 -0.48
C ASN A 80 3.74 14.99 -0.08
N TRP A 81 3.60 15.29 1.20
CA TRP A 81 2.43 15.86 1.85
C TRP A 81 2.49 17.38 1.98
N SER A 82 3.55 18.04 1.50
CA SER A 82 3.75 19.49 1.64
C SER A 82 2.83 20.33 0.74
N ASP A 83 1.53 20.06 0.74
CA ASP A 83 0.53 20.84 0.03
C ASP A 83 0.37 22.25 0.61
N LYS A 84 -0.54 23.05 0.05
CA LYS A 84 -0.73 24.43 0.51
C LYS A 84 -1.22 24.52 1.96
N ALA A 85 -2.04 23.58 2.42
CA ALA A 85 -2.55 23.59 3.78
C ALA A 85 -1.41 23.27 4.77
N VAL A 86 -0.60 22.26 4.43
CA VAL A 86 0.58 21.90 5.22
C VAL A 86 1.61 23.01 5.26
N VAL A 87 1.87 23.68 4.13
CA VAL A 87 2.79 24.83 4.09
C VAL A 87 2.26 26.03 4.89
N GLN A 88 0.95 26.26 4.94
CA GLN A 88 0.37 27.29 5.81
C GLN A 88 0.57 26.99 7.30
N GLU A 89 0.60 25.72 7.68
CA GLU A 89 0.83 25.28 9.06
C GLU A 89 2.32 25.27 9.41
N ALA A 90 3.15 24.68 8.54
CA ALA A 90 4.54 24.33 8.84
C ALA A 90 5.60 25.16 8.08
N GLY A 91 5.20 25.98 7.11
CA GLY A 91 6.14 26.73 6.27
C GLY A 91 6.75 25.92 5.12
N GLY A 92 7.84 26.44 4.53
CA GLY A 92 8.48 25.88 3.34
C GLY A 92 7.78 26.21 2.02
N ALA A 93 8.14 25.49 0.96
CA ALA A 93 7.57 25.60 -0.37
C ALA A 93 6.62 24.44 -0.68
N THR A 94 5.50 24.73 -1.36
CA THR A 94 4.51 23.69 -1.69
C THR A 94 5.12 22.61 -2.57
N TYR A 95 4.98 21.35 -2.16
CA TYR A 95 5.52 20.16 -2.81
C TYR A 95 7.01 20.29 -3.14
N SER A 96 7.78 20.86 -2.22
CA SER A 96 9.24 20.86 -2.29
C SER A 96 9.79 19.44 -2.42
N ALA A 97 10.80 19.24 -3.26
CA ALA A 97 11.56 18.00 -3.29
C ALA A 97 12.35 17.79 -1.97
N ALA A 98 12.74 18.87 -1.29
CA ALA A 98 13.41 18.82 0.02
C ALA A 98 12.53 18.21 1.12
N SER A 99 11.24 17.98 0.86
CA SER A 99 10.39 17.13 1.70
C SER A 99 10.95 15.71 1.88
N ALA A 100 11.84 15.24 1.01
CA ALA A 100 12.61 14.01 1.21
C ALA A 100 13.53 14.08 2.45
N CYS A 101 13.99 15.27 2.84
CA CYS A 101 14.81 15.52 4.03
C CYS A 101 13.97 15.57 5.32
N GLY A 102 12.64 15.74 5.20
CA GLY A 102 11.77 15.99 6.32
C GLY A 102 10.52 16.76 5.94
N GLN A 103 9.37 16.33 6.48
CA GLN A 103 8.08 17.02 6.36
C GLN A 103 7.58 17.43 7.75
N LEU A 104 6.72 18.44 7.87
CA LEU A 104 6.09 18.83 9.15
C LEU A 104 7.10 19.03 10.31
N HIS A 105 8.09 19.89 10.08
CA HIS A 105 9.17 20.20 11.03
C HIS A 105 10.06 19.03 11.47
N GLN A 106 10.11 17.97 10.67
CA GLN A 106 11.02 16.86 10.88
C GLN A 106 12.34 17.05 10.10
N SER A 107 13.42 16.44 10.59
CA SER A 107 14.69 16.33 9.87
C SER A 107 15.17 14.88 9.91
N TYR A 108 14.89 14.10 8.86
CA TYR A 108 15.04 12.64 8.87
C TYR A 108 16.48 12.17 9.05
N GLN A 109 17.43 12.89 8.46
CA GLN A 109 18.87 12.66 8.65
C GLN A 109 19.34 12.88 10.09
N ASP A 110 18.63 13.71 10.87
CA ASP A 110 18.98 14.08 12.25
C ASP A 110 18.22 13.25 13.29
N TYR A 111 17.54 12.17 12.88
CA TYR A 111 16.91 11.26 13.82
C TYR A 111 17.98 10.47 14.57
N SER A 112 18.43 10.99 15.72
CA SER A 112 19.33 10.30 16.64
C SER A 112 18.60 9.19 17.41
N CYS A 113 19.32 8.13 17.74
CA CYS A 113 18.82 7.14 18.69
C CYS A 113 19.03 7.60 20.14
N SER A 114 18.36 6.95 21.10
CA SER A 114 18.57 7.29 22.51
C SER A 114 19.98 6.86 22.98
N PRO A 115 20.52 7.44 24.06
CA PRO A 115 21.80 7.02 24.62
C PRO A 115 21.86 5.53 24.97
N GLU A 116 20.74 4.95 25.43
CA GLU A 116 20.62 3.52 25.74
C GLU A 116 20.71 2.65 24.47
N GLU A 117 20.09 3.10 23.39
CA GLU A 117 20.12 2.43 22.09
C GLU A 117 21.52 2.51 21.47
N ASP A 118 22.18 3.67 21.55
CA ASP A 118 23.56 3.82 21.09
C ASP A 118 24.52 2.95 21.92
N ALA A 119 24.38 2.94 23.25
CA ALA A 119 25.18 2.07 24.12
C ALA A 119 24.97 0.57 23.79
N LEU A 120 23.73 0.15 23.54
CA LEU A 120 23.40 -1.21 23.11
C LEU A 120 24.10 -1.57 21.78
N ALA A 121 24.27 -0.61 20.89
CA ALA A 121 24.94 -0.77 19.61
C ALA A 121 26.45 -0.46 19.63
N GLY A 122 27.09 -0.46 20.79
CA GLY A 122 28.54 -0.25 20.90
C GLY A 122 28.97 1.21 20.65
N GLY A 123 28.07 2.16 20.89
CA GLY A 123 28.33 3.60 20.84
C GLY A 123 27.56 4.35 19.75
N LYS A 124 27.00 3.65 18.75
CA LYS A 124 26.17 4.28 17.69
C LYS A 124 25.22 3.28 17.06
N MET A 125 23.92 3.55 17.15
CA MET A 125 22.84 2.77 16.52
C MET A 125 22.45 3.35 15.16
N ALA A 126 22.31 4.67 15.06
CA ALA A 126 21.85 5.35 13.86
C ALA A 126 22.82 5.16 12.67
N CYS A 127 22.27 5.11 11.46
CA CYS A 127 23.06 5.08 10.23
C CYS A 127 23.89 6.36 10.07
N ASP A 128 25.05 6.24 9.42
CA ASP A 128 25.78 7.41 8.93
C ASP A 128 25.03 8.07 7.76
N VAL A 129 24.97 9.40 7.78
CA VAL A 129 24.45 10.17 6.65
C VAL A 129 25.54 10.24 5.59
N ASP A 130 25.27 9.67 4.43
CA ASP A 130 26.17 9.73 3.28
C ASP A 130 25.71 10.86 2.33
N PRO A 131 26.48 11.96 2.20
CA PRO A 131 26.10 13.07 1.32
C PRO A 131 26.11 12.67 -0.16
N ASN A 132 26.79 11.56 -0.50
CA ASN A 132 26.85 11.07 -1.88
C ASN A 132 25.77 10.03 -2.20
N MET A 133 24.86 9.73 -1.26
CA MET A 133 23.81 8.74 -1.49
C MET A 133 22.79 9.27 -2.50
N GLU A 134 22.46 8.42 -3.47
CA GLU A 134 21.56 8.73 -4.57
C GLU A 134 20.44 7.69 -4.61
N MET A 135 19.20 8.14 -4.51
CA MET A 135 18.03 7.25 -4.56
C MET A 135 16.84 7.97 -5.15
N ARG A 136 15.97 7.19 -5.78
CA ARG A 136 14.60 7.57 -6.12
C ARG A 136 13.67 6.53 -5.50
N ALA A 137 12.57 6.98 -4.90
CA ALA A 137 11.54 6.12 -4.36
C ALA A 137 10.96 5.20 -5.44
N TYR A 138 10.43 4.04 -5.05
CA TYR A 138 9.78 3.12 -5.99
C TYR A 138 8.32 3.49 -6.22
N THR A 139 7.69 4.11 -5.22
CA THR A 139 6.26 4.36 -5.21
C THR A 139 5.95 5.79 -4.76
N GLN A 140 4.71 6.20 -5.03
CA GLN A 140 4.13 7.49 -4.71
C GLN A 140 2.61 7.35 -4.80
N ALA A 141 1.86 8.28 -4.25
CA ALA A 141 0.41 8.22 -4.30
C ALA A 141 -0.14 8.45 -5.71
N GLY A 142 -1.31 7.88 -5.96
CA GLY A 142 -1.98 7.91 -7.27
C GLY A 142 -3.07 8.97 -7.45
N TRP A 143 -3.24 9.92 -6.52
CA TRP A 143 -4.27 10.96 -6.66
C TRP A 143 -3.97 11.91 -7.83
N TYR A 144 -4.98 12.63 -8.30
CA TYR A 144 -4.81 13.55 -9.43
C TYR A 144 -3.84 14.68 -9.08
N GLY A 145 -2.72 14.76 -9.80
CA GLY A 145 -1.68 15.76 -9.53
C GLY A 145 -0.81 15.45 -8.32
N ALA A 146 -0.79 14.20 -7.84
CA ALA A 146 0.15 13.76 -6.83
C ALA A 146 1.60 14.11 -7.22
N PRO A 147 2.42 14.57 -6.27
CA PRO A 147 3.84 14.77 -6.52
C PRO A 147 4.52 13.50 -7.02
N ALA A 148 5.58 13.70 -7.81
CA ALA A 148 6.44 12.61 -8.23
C ALA A 148 7.14 11.93 -7.02
N LYS A 149 7.73 10.77 -7.29
CA LYS A 149 8.53 9.97 -6.35
C LYS A 149 9.56 10.83 -5.64
N LEU A 150 9.68 10.69 -4.30
CA LEU A 150 10.77 11.31 -3.55
C LEU A 150 12.12 10.84 -4.09
N PHE A 151 13.13 11.69 -3.99
CA PHE A 151 14.50 11.35 -4.38
C PHE A 151 15.49 12.13 -3.53
N CYS A 152 16.73 11.63 -3.46
CA CYS A 152 17.85 12.29 -2.83
C CYS A 152 19.05 12.25 -3.78
N ALA A 153 19.90 13.28 -3.70
CA ALA A 153 21.08 13.41 -4.54
C ALA A 153 22.12 14.33 -3.88
N PRO A 154 23.41 14.17 -4.22
CA PRO A 154 24.46 15.09 -3.80
C PRO A 154 24.24 16.47 -4.43
N LYS A 155 24.71 17.53 -3.77
CA LYS A 155 24.67 18.91 -4.32
C LYS A 155 25.36 19.05 -5.67
N SER A 156 26.37 18.22 -5.94
CA SER A 156 27.07 18.21 -7.23
C SER A 156 26.19 17.73 -8.39
N LYS A 157 25.10 17.00 -8.12
CA LYS A 157 24.16 16.50 -9.13
C LYS A 157 22.83 17.26 -9.12
N VAL A 158 22.30 17.60 -7.94
CA VAL A 158 21.08 18.43 -7.81
C VAL A 158 21.40 19.57 -6.84
N PRO A 159 21.89 20.73 -7.34
CA PRO A 159 22.40 21.81 -6.48
C PRO A 159 21.34 22.49 -5.62
N LYS A 160 20.09 22.51 -6.10
CA LYS A 160 18.95 23.15 -5.43
C LYS A 160 17.74 22.24 -5.52
N ALA A 161 16.95 22.16 -4.47
CA ALA A 161 15.71 21.40 -4.46
C ALA A 161 14.63 22.16 -5.26
N PRO A 162 14.04 21.57 -6.31
CA PRO A 162 12.86 22.12 -6.96
C PRO A 162 11.60 21.85 -6.14
N ARG A 163 10.46 22.38 -6.59
CA ARG A 163 9.12 21.97 -6.18
C ARG A 163 8.36 21.32 -7.33
N TRP A 164 7.39 20.48 -6.98
CA TRP A 164 6.41 19.97 -7.92
C TRP A 164 5.30 21.00 -8.16
N ASP A 165 5.05 21.33 -9.42
CA ASP A 165 3.88 22.09 -9.83
C ASP A 165 2.86 21.15 -10.46
N TYR A 166 1.82 20.79 -9.71
CA TYR A 166 0.76 19.90 -10.21
C TYR A 166 -0.21 20.60 -11.18
N SER A 167 -0.19 21.92 -11.26
CA SER A 167 -1.17 22.69 -12.04
C SER A 167 -0.90 22.65 -13.55
N ALA A 168 0.36 22.46 -13.94
CA ALA A 168 0.79 22.41 -15.33
C ALA A 168 2.17 21.74 -15.47
N PRO A 169 2.51 21.22 -16.67
CA PRO A 169 1.61 21.03 -17.81
C PRO A 169 0.69 19.82 -17.60
N TRP A 170 -0.41 19.77 -18.35
CA TRP A 170 -1.18 18.53 -18.50
C TRP A 170 -0.36 17.51 -19.29
N CYS A 171 -0.39 16.24 -18.85
CA CYS A 171 0.37 15.16 -19.46
C CYS A 171 -0.56 14.25 -20.27
N ALA A 172 -0.24 14.07 -21.54
CA ALA A 172 -1.09 13.30 -22.44
C ALA A 172 -1.05 11.80 -22.13
N PRO A 173 -2.20 11.09 -22.21
CA PRO A 173 -2.24 9.64 -22.08
C PRO A 173 -1.52 8.98 -23.27
N GLU A 174 -1.23 7.68 -23.14
CA GLU A 174 -0.41 6.92 -24.10
C GLU A 174 -0.91 6.97 -25.55
N ASP A 175 -2.22 7.05 -25.76
CA ASP A 175 -2.85 7.18 -27.08
C ASP A 175 -3.17 8.64 -27.50
N GLY A 176 -2.74 9.62 -26.70
CA GLY A 176 -2.98 11.04 -26.89
C GLY A 176 -1.89 11.75 -27.71
N TYR A 177 -2.28 12.80 -28.43
CA TYR A 177 -1.33 13.68 -29.11
C TYR A 177 -0.44 14.41 -28.09
N GLY A 178 0.88 14.36 -28.28
CA GLY A 178 1.85 14.95 -27.36
C GLY A 178 2.23 14.06 -26.17
N HIS A 179 1.89 12.76 -26.21
CA HIS A 179 2.35 11.80 -25.20
C HIS A 179 3.87 11.77 -25.12
N VAL A 180 4.39 11.83 -23.90
CA VAL A 180 5.81 11.66 -23.61
C VAL A 180 5.97 10.36 -22.83
N PRO A 181 6.77 9.40 -23.34
CA PRO A 181 7.00 8.15 -22.63
C PRO A 181 7.60 8.42 -21.23
N PRO A 182 6.99 7.88 -20.17
CA PRO A 182 7.52 8.03 -18.82
C PRO A 182 8.81 7.21 -18.65
N PHE A 183 9.62 7.61 -17.68
CA PHE A 183 10.78 6.84 -17.25
C PHE A 183 10.35 5.48 -16.71
N ALA A 184 11.13 4.46 -17.05
CA ALA A 184 11.07 3.19 -16.34
C ALA A 184 11.48 3.38 -14.87
N ASP A 185 11.10 2.42 -14.03
CA ASP A 185 11.43 2.47 -12.60
C ASP A 185 12.95 2.43 -12.34
N ASP A 186 13.71 1.83 -13.24
CA ASP A 186 15.17 1.63 -13.21
C ASP A 186 15.96 2.62 -14.07
N VAL A 187 15.39 3.78 -14.44
CA VAL A 187 16.13 4.83 -15.15
C VAL A 187 17.45 5.16 -14.42
N PRO A 188 18.57 5.34 -15.14
CA PRO A 188 19.82 5.82 -14.54
C PRO A 188 19.60 7.12 -13.79
N LEU A 189 20.07 7.20 -12.54
CA LEU A 189 19.80 8.35 -11.68
C LEU A 189 20.40 9.65 -12.23
N ASP A 190 21.54 9.60 -12.89
CA ASP A 190 22.13 10.77 -13.58
C ASP A 190 21.17 11.36 -14.62
N GLU A 191 20.55 10.50 -15.44
CA GLU A 191 19.56 10.93 -16.44
C GLU A 191 18.32 11.54 -15.76
N TYR A 192 17.88 10.95 -14.65
CA TYR A 192 16.75 11.48 -13.88
C TYR A 192 17.07 12.84 -13.26
N PHE A 193 18.26 13.02 -12.67
CA PHE A 193 18.67 14.27 -12.05
C PHE A 193 18.88 15.38 -13.08
N ASP A 194 19.45 15.08 -14.24
CA ASP A 194 19.54 16.04 -15.36
C ASP A 194 18.14 16.49 -15.82
N TYR A 195 17.20 15.56 -15.91
CA TYR A 195 15.79 15.86 -16.21
C TYR A 195 15.16 16.78 -15.16
N VAL A 196 15.36 16.50 -13.87
CA VAL A 196 14.85 17.32 -12.76
C VAL A 196 15.44 18.73 -12.83
N ASN A 197 16.77 18.85 -12.97
CA ASN A 197 17.48 20.12 -13.10
C ASN A 197 16.99 20.96 -14.29
N GLY A 198 16.58 20.30 -15.38
CA GLY A 198 15.99 20.94 -16.54
C GLY A 198 14.55 21.44 -16.37
N GLY A 199 13.94 21.27 -15.18
CA GLY A 199 12.52 21.57 -14.97
C GLY A 199 11.60 20.55 -15.66
N GLY A 200 12.01 19.29 -15.67
CA GLY A 200 11.34 18.19 -16.33
C GLY A 200 9.85 18.07 -16.00
N SER A 201 9.06 17.60 -16.96
CA SER A 201 7.63 17.35 -16.79
C SER A 201 7.16 16.11 -17.54
N CYS A 202 6.05 15.53 -17.09
CA CYS A 202 5.34 14.42 -17.74
C CYS A 202 6.10 13.10 -17.97
N LYS A 203 7.35 12.98 -17.49
CA LYS A 203 8.13 11.74 -17.60
C LYS A 203 8.34 10.99 -16.29
N ASP A 204 8.01 11.57 -15.13
CA ASP A 204 8.47 11.05 -13.83
C ASP A 204 8.02 9.62 -13.52
N TYR A 205 6.80 9.22 -13.91
CA TYR A 205 6.26 7.90 -13.63
C TYR A 205 5.11 7.52 -14.57
N GLN A 206 4.85 6.21 -14.69
CA GLN A 206 3.76 5.69 -15.51
C GLN A 206 2.38 6.15 -14.99
N GLY A 207 1.54 6.64 -15.90
CA GLY A 207 0.20 7.11 -15.56
C GLY A 207 0.12 8.53 -15.00
N ILE A 208 1.23 9.28 -15.03
CA ILE A 208 1.25 10.72 -14.71
C ILE A 208 0.24 11.48 -15.58
N LYS A 209 -0.51 12.39 -14.94
CA LYS A 209 -1.61 13.15 -15.59
C LYS A 209 -1.31 14.63 -15.74
N THR A 210 -0.45 15.16 -14.88
CA THR A 210 -0.10 16.58 -14.86
C THR A 210 1.16 16.76 -14.04
N GLY A 211 1.90 17.81 -14.34
CA GLY A 211 2.89 18.40 -13.45
C GLY A 211 4.32 18.30 -13.93
N GLY A 212 5.17 19.07 -13.26
CA GLY A 212 6.60 19.12 -13.51
C GLY A 212 7.36 19.90 -12.46
N TRP A 213 8.68 19.83 -12.56
CA TRP A 213 9.61 20.46 -11.63
C TRP A 213 9.77 21.96 -11.91
N LYS A 214 9.76 22.76 -10.85
CA LYS A 214 9.97 24.21 -10.90
C LYS A 214 10.96 24.62 -9.81
N PHE A 215 11.83 25.57 -10.14
CA PHE A 215 12.73 26.24 -9.18
C PHE A 215 12.18 27.60 -8.71
N THR A 216 10.91 27.86 -9.01
CA THR A 216 10.24 29.14 -8.78
C THR A 216 8.83 28.87 -8.28
N GLY A 217 8.21 29.89 -7.69
CA GLY A 217 6.83 29.83 -7.23
C GLY A 217 6.73 30.05 -5.72
N GLU A 218 5.56 29.75 -5.17
CA GLU A 218 5.24 29.98 -3.77
C GLU A 218 6.21 29.22 -2.85
N GLY A 219 6.87 29.97 -1.96
CA GLY A 219 7.86 29.48 -1.00
C GLY A 219 9.28 29.27 -1.55
N CYS A 220 9.51 29.40 -2.87
CA CYS A 220 10.85 29.26 -3.44
C CYS A 220 11.62 30.59 -3.38
N VAL A 221 12.89 30.53 -2.98
CA VAL A 221 13.80 31.67 -2.84
C VAL A 221 15.09 31.35 -3.58
N ASP A 222 15.60 32.30 -4.36
CA ASP A 222 16.85 32.17 -5.12
C ASP A 222 17.02 30.88 -5.93
N GLY A 223 15.94 30.34 -6.48
CA GLY A 223 15.97 29.12 -7.27
C GLY A 223 16.02 27.82 -6.46
N ALA A 224 15.82 27.88 -5.14
CA ALA A 224 15.60 26.73 -4.28
C ALA A 224 14.20 26.79 -3.66
N CYS A 225 13.61 25.63 -3.43
CA CYS A 225 12.28 25.52 -2.82
C CYS A 225 12.43 24.74 -1.52
N PRO A 226 12.63 25.41 -0.37
CA PRO A 226 12.94 24.72 0.88
C PRO A 226 11.76 23.92 1.44
N ASN A 227 12.05 22.91 2.26
CA ASN A 227 11.05 22.31 3.16
C ASN A 227 10.85 23.18 4.42
N PRO A 228 9.93 22.84 5.34
CA PRO A 228 9.83 23.49 6.65
C PRO A 228 11.13 23.52 7.45
N ASP A 229 11.27 24.48 8.36
CA ASP A 229 12.27 24.43 9.42
C ASP A 229 11.99 23.24 10.36
N ALA A 230 13.01 22.72 11.03
CA ALA A 230 12.90 21.61 11.97
C ALA A 230 13.59 21.95 13.31
N PRO A 231 13.06 22.91 14.09
CA PRO A 231 13.73 23.45 15.28
C PRO A 231 13.96 22.40 16.38
N LEU A 232 13.11 21.38 16.49
CA LEU A 232 13.30 20.27 17.44
C LEU A 232 14.53 19.42 17.12
N PHE A 233 15.04 19.52 15.89
CA PHE A 233 16.24 18.84 15.42
C PHE A 233 17.44 19.79 15.31
N GLY A 234 17.33 21.01 15.84
CA GLY A 234 18.40 22.02 15.73
C GLY A 234 18.57 22.59 14.33
N GLN A 235 17.55 22.47 13.47
CA GLN A 235 17.54 23.00 12.11
C GLN A 235 16.54 24.17 12.02
N PRO A 236 16.96 25.41 12.32
CA PRO A 236 16.05 26.57 12.35
C PRO A 236 15.70 27.10 10.94
N GLU A 237 16.32 26.56 9.90
CA GLU A 237 16.08 26.94 8.51
C GLU A 237 15.69 25.69 7.70
N GLY A 238 14.82 25.90 6.71
CA GLY A 238 14.43 24.85 5.77
C GLY A 238 15.60 24.43 4.88
N ARG A 239 15.67 23.15 4.54
CA ARG A 239 16.66 22.58 3.62
C ARG A 239 16.35 23.00 2.19
N GLU A 240 17.34 23.54 1.51
CA GLU A 240 17.26 23.98 0.10
C GLU A 240 17.86 22.97 -0.90
N ASP A 241 18.29 21.80 -0.42
CA ASP A 241 18.98 20.76 -1.18
C ASP A 241 18.53 19.36 -0.76
N LEU A 242 19.07 18.32 -1.41
CA LEU A 242 18.69 16.92 -1.22
C LEU A 242 19.83 16.03 -0.68
N GLU A 243 20.93 16.66 -0.25
CA GLU A 243 22.15 15.95 0.17
C GLU A 243 21.92 15.21 1.49
N GLY A 244 22.14 13.90 1.50
CA GLY A 244 21.90 13.08 2.68
C GLY A 244 20.43 12.88 3.04
N CYS A 245 19.49 13.21 2.16
CA CYS A 245 18.04 13.18 2.43
C CYS A 245 17.34 11.85 2.07
N CYS A 246 18.05 10.73 2.08
CA CYS A 246 17.51 9.45 1.60
C CYS A 246 16.65 8.70 2.63
N TRP A 247 16.23 9.36 3.72
CA TRP A 247 15.72 8.73 4.94
C TRP A 247 14.20 8.88 5.14
N TRP A 248 13.45 9.15 4.07
CA TRP A 248 11.98 9.19 4.09
C TRP A 248 11.35 7.86 4.50
N GLY A 249 10.06 7.92 4.84
CA GLY A 249 9.27 6.78 5.29
C GLY A 249 9.15 5.66 4.28
N ARG A 250 9.40 4.42 4.71
CA ARG A 250 9.27 3.22 3.87
C ARG A 250 8.53 2.10 4.56
N GLY A 251 7.83 1.30 3.77
CA GLY A 251 7.10 0.13 4.26
C GLY A 251 5.81 0.49 4.99
N VAL A 252 5.17 -0.53 5.57
CA VAL A 252 3.75 -0.43 5.94
C VAL A 252 3.42 0.57 7.06
N ILE A 253 4.42 0.94 7.88
CA ILE A 253 4.27 1.94 8.95
C ILE A 253 5.19 3.16 8.77
N GLN A 254 5.74 3.35 7.56
CA GLN A 254 6.62 4.48 7.25
C GLN A 254 7.84 4.52 8.20
N THR A 255 8.71 3.50 8.12
CA THR A 255 10.00 3.54 8.82
C THR A 255 10.83 4.70 8.28
N THR A 256 11.10 5.69 9.12
CA THR A 256 11.70 6.98 8.72
C THR A 256 12.91 7.32 9.59
N GLY A 257 13.93 7.92 8.98
CA GLY A 257 15.07 8.52 9.68
C GLY A 257 16.22 7.56 10.02
N THR A 258 17.42 8.13 10.13
CA THR A 258 18.70 7.41 10.29
C THR A 258 18.71 6.44 11.48
N CYS A 259 18.11 6.81 12.61
CA CYS A 259 17.99 5.91 13.76
C CYS A 259 17.18 4.65 13.46
N ASN A 260 16.02 4.77 12.80
CA ASN A 260 15.14 3.63 12.58
C ASN A 260 15.72 2.65 11.55
N PHE A 261 16.33 3.15 10.46
CA PHE A 261 17.07 2.31 9.53
C PHE A 261 18.31 1.69 10.19
N GLY A 262 18.97 2.42 11.11
CA GLY A 262 20.07 1.92 11.92
C GLY A 262 19.66 0.73 12.79
N LYS A 263 18.50 0.82 13.45
CA LYS A 263 17.90 -0.30 14.20
C LYS A 263 17.60 -1.50 13.31
N LEU A 264 17.02 -1.31 12.12
CA LEU A 264 16.80 -2.41 11.19
C LEU A 264 18.12 -3.10 10.82
N ASN A 265 19.15 -2.33 10.47
CA ASN A 265 20.45 -2.88 10.12
C ASN A 265 21.10 -3.62 11.29
N PHE A 266 21.06 -3.02 12.47
CA PHE A 266 21.60 -3.58 13.69
C PHE A 266 20.87 -4.86 14.08
N PHE A 267 19.54 -4.93 14.07
CA PHE A 267 18.82 -6.08 14.61
C PHE A 267 18.56 -7.20 13.60
N MET A 268 18.48 -6.88 12.31
CA MET A 268 18.01 -7.83 11.30
C MET A 268 18.61 -7.67 9.91
N GLY A 269 19.53 -6.75 9.71
CA GLY A 269 20.18 -6.50 8.42
C GLY A 269 21.60 -7.05 8.35
N LYS A 270 22.37 -6.46 7.44
CA LYS A 270 23.78 -6.77 7.21
C LYS A 270 24.63 -6.53 8.46
N ARG A 271 24.42 -5.42 9.17
CA ARG A 271 25.19 -5.13 10.41
C ARG A 271 25.00 -6.22 11.48
N ALA A 272 23.78 -6.72 11.69
CA ALA A 272 23.54 -7.85 12.58
C ALA A 272 24.40 -9.07 12.18
N SER A 273 24.41 -9.40 10.89
CA SER A 273 25.18 -10.53 10.35
C SER A 273 26.69 -10.34 10.48
N ASP A 274 27.20 -9.16 10.12
CA ASP A 274 28.63 -8.85 10.14
C ASP A 274 29.19 -8.85 11.58
N GLU A 275 28.37 -8.49 12.56
CA GLU A 275 28.70 -8.56 13.99
C GLU A 275 28.41 -9.93 14.64
N GLY A 276 28.05 -10.96 13.86
CA GLY A 276 27.85 -12.32 14.34
C GLY A 276 26.53 -12.58 15.07
N ARG A 277 25.55 -11.67 14.95
CA ARG A 277 24.19 -11.82 15.50
C ARG A 277 23.27 -12.48 14.48
N SER A 278 22.17 -13.08 14.95
CA SER A 278 21.15 -13.66 14.07
C SER A 278 20.49 -12.56 13.24
N SER A 279 20.41 -12.75 11.93
CA SER A 279 19.84 -11.79 10.99
C SER A 279 18.86 -12.51 10.06
N ILE A 280 17.64 -11.97 9.93
CA ILE A 280 16.66 -12.48 8.96
C ILE A 280 16.91 -11.92 7.54
N TYR A 281 17.65 -10.81 7.41
CA TYR A 281 18.08 -10.24 6.14
C TYR A 281 19.59 -9.99 6.12
N PRO A 282 20.43 -11.03 6.21
CA PRO A 282 21.88 -10.89 6.40
C PRO A 282 22.61 -10.17 5.26
N GLN A 283 21.98 -10.06 4.09
CA GLN A 283 22.56 -9.42 2.90
C GLN A 283 22.06 -8.00 2.66
N ILE A 284 21.07 -7.53 3.42
CA ILE A 284 20.47 -6.20 3.20
C ILE A 284 21.09 -5.22 4.16
N ASP A 285 21.85 -4.26 3.62
CA ASP A 285 22.33 -3.11 4.37
C ASP A 285 21.31 -1.97 4.31
N PHE A 286 20.48 -1.86 5.35
CA PHE A 286 19.46 -0.81 5.42
C PHE A 286 20.05 0.61 5.55
N CYS A 287 21.33 0.73 5.96
CA CYS A 287 22.02 2.02 6.02
C CYS A 287 22.61 2.44 4.68
N LYS A 288 22.93 1.49 3.79
CA LYS A 288 23.42 1.78 2.43
C LYS A 288 22.32 1.75 1.38
N ASN A 289 21.25 1.01 1.61
CA ASN A 289 20.10 0.90 0.72
C ASN A 289 18.78 0.84 1.51
N PRO A 290 18.32 1.96 2.12
CA PRO A 290 17.00 2.04 2.74
C PRO A 290 15.86 1.74 1.75
N ASN A 291 16.05 1.99 0.45
CA ASN A 291 15.11 1.64 -0.62
C ASN A 291 14.77 0.14 -0.69
N SER A 292 15.63 -0.74 -0.17
CA SER A 292 15.39 -2.19 -0.11
C SER A 292 14.03 -2.57 0.48
N ILE A 293 13.46 -1.79 1.40
CA ILE A 293 12.14 -2.06 2.00
C ILE A 293 11.01 -2.02 0.96
N CYS A 294 11.11 -1.12 -0.03
CA CYS A 294 10.09 -0.90 -1.05
C CYS A 294 10.48 -1.42 -2.44
N ASP A 295 11.70 -1.94 -2.57
CA ASP A 295 12.20 -2.56 -3.79
C ASP A 295 11.36 -3.79 -4.17
N PRO A 296 10.79 -3.84 -5.40
CA PRO A 296 10.01 -4.99 -5.88
C PRO A 296 10.81 -6.30 -5.96
N SER A 297 12.14 -6.24 -6.00
CA SER A 297 13.04 -7.40 -6.04
C SER A 297 13.44 -7.92 -4.65
N SER A 298 13.19 -7.14 -3.59
CA SER A 298 13.41 -7.57 -2.21
C SER A 298 12.40 -8.64 -1.77
N PRO A 299 12.68 -9.37 -0.66
CA PRO A 299 11.69 -10.26 -0.06
C PRO A 299 10.36 -9.52 0.17
N PRO A 300 9.24 -10.01 -0.38
CA PRO A 300 7.99 -9.25 -0.43
C PRO A 300 7.39 -8.98 0.96
N GLU A 301 7.71 -9.81 1.96
CA GLU A 301 7.33 -9.63 3.35
C GLU A 301 8.11 -8.51 4.07
N LEU A 302 9.23 -8.04 3.52
CA LEU A 302 10.14 -7.09 4.19
C LEU A 302 9.43 -5.80 4.60
N LYS A 303 8.59 -5.25 3.72
CA LYS A 303 7.79 -4.04 3.99
C LYS A 303 6.86 -4.17 5.20
N TRP A 304 6.40 -5.39 5.49
CA TRP A 304 5.59 -5.71 6.66
C TRP A 304 6.45 -5.96 7.88
N VAL A 305 7.56 -6.67 7.71
CA VAL A 305 8.51 -6.98 8.78
C VAL A 305 9.12 -5.71 9.38
N ALA A 306 9.47 -4.72 8.56
CA ALA A 306 9.94 -3.42 9.03
C ALA A 306 8.91 -2.74 9.96
N GLY A 307 7.63 -2.77 9.58
CA GLY A 307 6.56 -2.21 10.42
C GLY A 307 6.29 -3.02 11.68
N MET A 308 6.30 -4.35 11.59
CA MET A 308 6.16 -5.21 12.77
C MET A 308 7.34 -5.05 13.72
N PHE A 309 8.54 -4.81 13.22
CA PHE A 309 9.70 -4.53 14.06
C PHE A 309 9.50 -3.26 14.89
N TYR A 310 9.01 -2.16 14.29
CA TYR A 310 8.60 -0.99 15.07
C TYR A 310 7.56 -1.37 16.14
N TRP A 311 6.55 -2.15 15.76
CA TRP A 311 5.52 -2.62 16.70
C TRP A 311 6.12 -3.39 17.89
N LEU A 312 7.10 -4.26 17.65
CA LEU A 312 7.76 -5.05 18.69
C LEU A 312 8.64 -4.22 19.63
N ASN A 313 9.20 -3.10 19.16
CA ASN A 313 10.11 -2.28 19.95
C ASN A 313 9.40 -1.12 20.67
N ALA A 314 8.35 -0.57 20.07
CA ALA A 314 7.71 0.65 20.57
C ALA A 314 6.30 0.42 21.14
N VAL A 315 5.49 -0.43 20.51
CA VAL A 315 4.05 -0.53 20.83
C VAL A 315 3.75 -1.72 21.74
N GLN A 316 4.13 -2.92 21.33
CA GLN A 316 3.88 -4.14 22.09
C GLN A 316 4.48 -4.13 23.50
N PRO A 317 5.70 -3.62 23.74
CA PRO A 317 6.29 -3.56 25.08
C PRO A 317 5.90 -2.28 25.86
N TYR A 318 5.05 -1.43 25.30
CA TYR A 318 4.75 -0.13 25.90
C TYR A 318 4.05 -0.29 27.25
N SER A 319 4.66 0.31 28.28
CA SER A 319 4.14 0.37 29.63
C SER A 319 4.56 1.70 30.28
N SER A 320 3.62 2.63 30.45
CA SER A 320 3.90 3.96 31.00
C SER A 320 2.65 4.61 31.59
N GLY A 321 2.79 5.36 32.68
CA GLY A 321 1.69 6.09 33.30
C GLY A 321 0.55 5.20 33.80
N GLY A 322 0.83 3.94 34.14
CA GLY A 322 -0.17 2.94 34.52
C GLY A 322 -0.94 2.32 33.34
N TRP A 323 -0.58 2.67 32.11
CA TRP A 323 -1.14 2.09 30.88
C TRP A 323 -0.16 1.09 30.27
N ASP A 324 -0.62 -0.13 30.03
CA ASP A 324 0.16 -1.22 29.43
C ASP A 324 -0.57 -1.76 28.21
N TYR A 325 0.15 -1.86 27.07
CA TYR A 325 -0.47 -2.22 25.79
C TYR A 325 -1.18 -3.57 25.83
N ILE A 326 -0.52 -4.59 26.38
CA ILE A 326 -1.06 -5.95 26.41
C ILE A 326 -2.21 -6.05 27.41
N ALA A 327 -2.12 -5.38 28.57
CA ALA A 327 -3.19 -5.34 29.56
C ALA A 327 -4.44 -4.66 29.01
N GLU A 328 -4.30 -3.51 28.36
CA GLU A 328 -5.44 -2.74 27.82
C GLU A 328 -6.05 -3.43 26.59
N LEU A 329 -5.24 -4.12 25.78
CA LEU A 329 -5.76 -5.02 24.74
C LEU A 329 -6.64 -6.11 25.34
N LYS A 330 -6.14 -6.85 26.34
CA LYS A 330 -6.89 -7.93 27.00
C LYS A 330 -8.18 -7.41 27.61
N LYS A 331 -8.11 -6.30 28.35
CA LYS A 331 -9.26 -5.62 28.95
C LYS A 331 -10.32 -5.23 27.92
N TRP A 332 -9.92 -4.65 26.78
CA TRP A 332 -10.88 -4.30 25.72
C TRP A 332 -11.57 -5.54 25.14
N VAL A 333 -10.81 -6.63 24.94
CA VAL A 333 -11.35 -7.91 24.47
C VAL A 333 -12.31 -8.54 25.48
N ASP A 334 -11.90 -8.60 26.74
CA ASP A 334 -12.66 -9.23 27.83
C ASP A 334 -13.94 -8.44 28.15
N ASN A 335 -13.94 -7.12 27.92
CA ASN A 335 -15.13 -6.26 28.00
C ASN A 335 -16.05 -6.34 26.76
N GLY A 336 -15.78 -7.29 25.86
CA GLY A 336 -16.67 -7.63 24.74
C GLY A 336 -16.34 -6.94 23.42
N MET A 337 -15.19 -6.26 23.30
CA MET A 337 -14.76 -5.57 22.07
C MET A 337 -15.77 -4.52 21.60
N GLN A 338 -16.12 -3.61 22.50
CA GLN A 338 -17.15 -2.60 22.25
C GLN A 338 -16.59 -1.51 21.33
N LYS A 339 -17.17 -1.35 20.13
CA LYS A 339 -16.75 -0.33 19.15
C LYS A 339 -16.83 1.10 19.68
N GLY A 340 -17.74 1.35 20.63
CA GLY A 340 -17.86 2.65 21.28
C GLY A 340 -16.67 2.98 22.19
N ASP A 341 -15.95 1.96 22.68
CA ASP A 341 -14.73 2.14 23.45
C ASP A 341 -13.52 2.22 22.52
N ARG A 342 -13.05 3.45 22.32
CA ARG A 342 -11.86 3.77 21.51
C ARG A 342 -10.58 3.88 22.35
N SER A 343 -10.64 3.69 23.66
CA SER A 343 -9.50 3.96 24.56
C SER A 343 -8.26 3.14 24.18
N PHE A 344 -8.42 1.83 23.97
CA PHE A 344 -7.34 0.95 23.56
C PHE A 344 -6.73 1.35 22.20
N ILE A 345 -7.56 1.51 21.16
CA ILE A 345 -7.05 1.78 19.81
C ILE A 345 -6.47 3.19 19.68
N ASN A 346 -7.05 4.18 20.35
CA ASN A 346 -6.47 5.53 20.41
C ASN A 346 -5.13 5.51 21.16
N GLY A 347 -5.01 4.70 22.21
CA GLY A 347 -3.73 4.47 22.91
C GLY A 347 -2.66 3.89 21.98
N ALA A 348 -2.98 2.81 21.27
CA ALA A 348 -2.08 2.22 20.28
C ALA A 348 -1.70 3.22 19.17
N SER A 349 -2.68 3.98 18.67
CA SER A 349 -2.48 5.00 17.63
C SER A 349 -1.59 6.14 18.12
N GLY A 350 -1.77 6.57 19.37
CA GLY A 350 -0.91 7.55 20.02
C GLY A 350 0.53 7.08 20.09
N ILE A 351 0.78 5.81 20.45
CA ILE A 351 2.15 5.30 20.54
C ILE A 351 2.83 5.34 19.16
N VAL A 352 2.11 4.93 18.11
CA VAL A 352 2.63 4.98 16.73
C VAL A 352 2.90 6.41 16.26
N ASN A 353 1.94 7.32 16.44
CA ASN A 353 2.02 8.66 15.84
C ASN A 353 2.79 9.67 16.69
N ARG A 354 2.81 9.50 18.02
CA ARG A 354 3.26 10.50 19.00
C ARG A 354 4.21 9.93 20.06
N GLY A 355 4.51 8.64 20.03
CA GLY A 355 5.39 7.97 21.01
C GLY A 355 4.76 7.73 22.38
N CYS A 356 3.45 7.99 22.56
CA CYS A 356 2.77 7.88 23.85
C CYS A 356 1.30 7.47 23.72
N HIS A 357 0.72 6.84 24.74
CA HIS A 357 -0.66 6.36 24.69
C HIS A 357 -1.74 7.46 24.87
N ASN A 358 -1.39 8.64 25.37
CA ASN A 358 -2.34 9.69 25.73
C ASN A 358 -2.00 11.09 25.19
N PRO A 359 -1.69 11.25 23.89
CA PRO A 359 -1.48 12.57 23.30
C PRO A 359 -2.75 13.43 23.44
N PRO A 360 -2.62 14.76 23.61
CA PRO A 360 -1.38 15.55 23.59
C PRO A 360 -0.63 15.57 24.93
N ASN A 361 -1.07 14.83 25.96
CA ASN A 361 -0.55 14.96 27.33
C ASN A 361 0.93 14.58 27.50
N CYS A 362 1.55 14.00 26.48
CA CYS A 362 2.98 13.71 26.42
C CYS A 362 3.82 14.81 25.73
N GLY A 363 3.23 15.95 25.37
CA GLY A 363 3.94 17.11 24.83
C GLY A 363 4.38 16.98 23.37
N THR A 364 4.00 15.91 22.68
CA THR A 364 4.39 15.67 21.28
C THR A 364 3.29 16.03 20.29
N GLY A 365 2.19 16.65 20.72
CA GLY A 365 1.08 17.14 19.88
C GLY A 365 -0.13 16.19 19.80
N GLU A 366 -1.15 16.59 19.04
CA GLU A 366 -2.46 15.91 18.94
C GLU A 366 -2.41 14.59 18.16
N LEU A 367 -3.20 13.58 18.52
CA LEU A 367 -3.24 12.34 17.73
C LEU A 367 -3.76 12.61 16.30
N HIS A 368 -2.90 12.42 15.30
CA HIS A 368 -3.27 12.57 13.90
C HIS A 368 -4.18 11.43 13.43
N ALA A 369 -5.27 11.79 12.76
CA ALA A 369 -6.24 10.87 12.14
C ALA A 369 -6.84 9.83 13.13
N ALA A 370 -7.11 10.24 14.37
CA ALA A 370 -7.64 9.37 15.42
C ALA A 370 -8.94 8.66 14.99
N THR A 371 -9.84 9.37 14.31
CA THR A 371 -11.14 8.83 13.89
C THR A 371 -10.96 7.78 12.78
N GLU A 372 -10.09 8.04 11.82
CA GLU A 372 -9.81 7.20 10.67
C GLU A 372 -9.11 5.90 11.11
N ARG A 373 -8.10 6.01 12.00
CA ARG A 373 -7.42 4.85 12.60
C ARG A 373 -8.39 3.95 13.37
N ALA A 374 -9.26 4.54 14.20
CA ALA A 374 -10.29 3.79 14.92
C ALA A 374 -11.29 3.13 13.95
N ALA A 375 -11.70 3.83 12.89
CA ALA A 375 -12.58 3.27 11.86
C ALA A 375 -11.93 2.10 11.11
N ASN A 376 -10.63 2.17 10.83
CA ASN A 376 -9.88 1.08 10.22
C ASN A 376 -9.79 -0.15 11.14
N PHE A 377 -9.62 0.07 12.45
CA PHE A 377 -9.68 -1.00 13.44
C PHE A 377 -11.07 -1.65 13.52
N ASP A 378 -12.14 -0.85 13.48
CA ASP A 378 -13.52 -1.30 13.50
C ASP A 378 -13.94 -2.12 12.28
N LYS A 379 -13.26 -1.93 11.13
CA LYS A 379 -13.44 -2.77 9.94
C LYS A 379 -12.83 -4.17 10.14
N GLY A 380 -11.73 -4.28 10.89
CA GLY A 380 -11.03 -5.55 11.12
C GLY A 380 -11.54 -6.34 12.32
N ALA A 381 -11.58 -5.72 13.51
CA ALA A 381 -11.74 -6.40 14.80
C ALA A 381 -13.04 -7.23 14.97
N PRO A 382 -14.24 -6.77 14.55
CA PRO A 382 -15.48 -7.52 14.76
C PRO A 382 -15.60 -8.81 13.94
N HIS A 383 -14.92 -8.89 12.79
CA HIS A 383 -14.97 -10.06 11.93
C HIS A 383 -14.09 -11.22 12.44
N LEU A 384 -13.13 -10.91 13.31
CA LEU A 384 -12.21 -11.87 13.93
C LEU A 384 -12.92 -12.77 14.95
N LYS A 385 -14.03 -12.31 15.56
CA LYS A 385 -14.87 -13.13 16.47
C LYS A 385 -15.40 -14.42 15.84
N SER A 386 -15.55 -14.45 14.51
CA SER A 386 -16.10 -15.59 13.78
C SER A 386 -15.07 -16.64 13.38
N LEU A 387 -13.78 -16.37 13.60
CA LEU A 387 -12.68 -17.24 13.21
C LEU A 387 -12.45 -18.31 14.29
N ARG A 388 -12.65 -19.58 13.93
CA ARG A 388 -12.32 -20.73 14.80
C ARG A 388 -10.80 -20.92 14.96
N GLU A 389 -10.01 -20.52 13.97
CA GLU A 389 -8.55 -20.53 13.99
C GLU A 389 -8.00 -19.32 13.21
N PRO A 390 -6.85 -18.76 13.58
CA PRO A 390 -6.28 -17.62 12.89
C PRO A 390 -5.69 -17.99 11.50
N PRO A 391 -5.74 -17.10 10.49
CA PRO A 391 -5.32 -17.41 9.12
C PRO A 391 -3.86 -17.88 8.98
N TRP A 392 -2.96 -17.42 9.84
CA TRP A 392 -1.55 -17.81 9.82
C TRP A 392 -1.29 -19.24 10.36
N ARG A 393 -2.20 -19.84 11.13
CA ARG A 393 -2.11 -21.25 11.56
C ARG A 393 -2.63 -22.23 10.50
N LEU A 394 -3.45 -21.77 9.57
CA LEU A 394 -3.90 -22.57 8.43
C LEU A 394 -2.74 -22.70 7.43
N GLY A 395 -2.19 -23.91 7.27
CA GLY A 395 -1.21 -24.19 6.22
C GLY A 395 -1.79 -23.77 4.88
N TYR A 396 -1.20 -22.74 4.25
CA TYR A 396 -1.64 -22.25 2.95
C TYR A 396 -1.26 -23.32 1.94
N ARG A 397 -2.18 -24.23 1.61
CA ARG A 397 -2.03 -25.11 0.45
C ARG A 397 -2.55 -24.33 -0.75
N PRO A 398 -1.72 -23.90 -1.71
CA PRO A 398 -2.25 -23.40 -2.97
C PRO A 398 -3.20 -24.45 -3.56
N PHE A 399 -4.31 -24.01 -4.16
CA PHE A 399 -5.22 -24.94 -4.82
C PHE A 399 -4.45 -25.74 -5.87
N SER A 400 -4.52 -27.07 -5.82
CA SER A 400 -3.92 -27.90 -6.88
C SER A 400 -4.58 -27.57 -8.22
N ALA A 401 -3.82 -27.65 -9.32
CA ALA A 401 -4.34 -27.42 -10.68
C ALA A 401 -5.62 -28.22 -10.98
N SER A 402 -5.77 -29.40 -10.36
CA SER A 402 -6.98 -30.23 -10.45
C SER A 402 -8.24 -29.62 -9.82
N HIS A 403 -8.12 -28.77 -8.79
CA HIS A 403 -9.24 -28.05 -8.19
C HIS A 403 -9.67 -26.86 -9.05
N LEU A 404 -8.71 -26.15 -9.66
CA LEU A 404 -8.98 -25.06 -10.61
C LEU A 404 -9.65 -25.59 -11.89
N ALA A 405 -9.15 -26.69 -12.45
CA ALA A 405 -9.76 -27.33 -13.63
C ALA A 405 -11.20 -27.83 -13.38
N ARG A 406 -11.50 -28.29 -12.16
CA ARG A 406 -12.87 -28.68 -11.76
C ARG A 406 -13.79 -27.47 -11.63
N ALA A 407 -13.30 -26.34 -11.15
CA ALA A 407 -14.05 -25.11 -11.06
C ALA A 407 -14.37 -24.54 -12.46
N GLU A 408 -13.39 -24.55 -13.38
CA GLU A 408 -13.59 -24.17 -14.79
C GLU A 408 -14.62 -25.07 -15.48
N ALA A 409 -14.51 -26.39 -15.35
CA ALA A 409 -15.47 -27.33 -15.94
C ALA A 409 -16.90 -27.14 -15.43
N LEU A 410 -17.07 -26.71 -14.17
CA LEU A 410 -18.38 -26.40 -13.58
C LEU A 410 -18.94 -25.08 -14.14
N LEU A 411 -18.07 -24.08 -14.31
CA LEU A 411 -18.39 -22.78 -14.92
C LEU A 411 -18.82 -22.95 -16.38
N THR A 412 -18.09 -23.74 -17.18
CA THR A 412 -18.46 -24.03 -18.58
C THR A 412 -19.82 -24.72 -18.67
N LYS A 413 -20.15 -25.64 -17.74
CA LYS A 413 -21.47 -26.30 -17.67
C LYS A 413 -22.61 -25.37 -17.24
N LEU A 414 -22.33 -24.39 -16.38
CA LEU A 414 -23.33 -23.41 -15.92
C LEU A 414 -23.61 -22.36 -16.99
N VAL A 415 -22.58 -21.89 -17.70
CA VAL A 415 -22.71 -20.94 -18.82
C VAL A 415 -23.50 -21.57 -19.98
N SER A 416 -23.19 -22.81 -20.35
CA SER A 416 -23.92 -23.52 -21.41
C SER A 416 -25.39 -23.79 -21.06
N ARG A 417 -25.72 -24.05 -19.78
CA ARG A 417 -27.11 -24.15 -19.30
C ARG A 417 -27.83 -22.80 -19.22
N GLY A 418 -27.11 -21.71 -18.91
CA GLY A 418 -27.63 -20.35 -18.89
C GLY A 418 -27.99 -19.81 -20.29
N ILE A 419 -27.12 -20.05 -21.27
CA ILE A 419 -27.34 -19.65 -22.67
C ILE A 419 -28.54 -20.38 -23.27
N ALA A 420 -28.73 -21.67 -22.97
CA ALA A 420 -29.90 -22.44 -23.42
C ALA A 420 -31.23 -21.89 -22.87
N LYS A 421 -31.23 -21.37 -21.63
CA LYS A 421 -32.43 -20.77 -20.99
C LYS A 421 -32.77 -19.39 -21.54
N LEU A 422 -31.76 -18.58 -21.85
CA LEU A 422 -31.92 -17.27 -22.50
C LEU A 422 -32.41 -17.38 -23.95
N CYS A 423 -31.96 -18.40 -24.69
CA CYS A 423 -32.50 -18.72 -26.01
C CYS A 423 -33.97 -19.18 -25.96
N ALA A 424 -34.40 -19.88 -24.90
CA ALA A 424 -35.79 -20.29 -24.73
C ALA A 424 -36.73 -19.12 -24.35
N LEU A 425 -36.26 -18.17 -23.54
CA LEU A 425 -37.03 -16.99 -23.11
C LEU A 425 -37.24 -15.95 -24.23
N LYS A 426 -36.33 -15.87 -25.21
CA LYS A 426 -36.51 -15.00 -26.39
C LYS A 426 -37.58 -15.51 -27.38
N VAL A 427 -38.07 -16.75 -27.23
CA VAL A 427 -39.07 -17.36 -28.14
C VAL A 427 -40.51 -17.15 -27.66
N GLN A 428 -40.74 -16.75 -26.41
CA GLN A 428 -42.09 -16.53 -25.86
C GLN A 428 -42.25 -15.09 -25.36
N GLY A 429 -42.65 -14.19 -26.26
CA GLY A 429 -43.10 -12.86 -25.85
C GLY A 429 -44.44 -12.95 -25.13
N CYS A 430 -44.49 -12.55 -23.86
CA CYS A 430 -45.74 -12.15 -23.20
C CYS A 430 -45.51 -11.37 -21.89
N ARG A 431 -46.51 -10.56 -21.59
CA ARG A 431 -46.60 -9.47 -20.62
C ARG A 431 -46.68 -9.96 -19.17
N SER A 432 -46.16 -9.12 -18.26
CA SER A 432 -46.25 -9.13 -16.79
C SER A 432 -45.31 -10.08 -16.01
N PRO A 433 -44.75 -9.64 -14.86
CA PRO A 433 -43.76 -10.42 -14.10
C PRO A 433 -44.42 -11.51 -13.24
N PRO A 434 -43.91 -12.76 -13.23
CA PRO A 434 -44.40 -13.79 -12.31
C PRO A 434 -43.78 -13.67 -10.91
N LYS A 435 -44.59 -13.89 -9.88
CA LYS A 435 -44.17 -14.03 -8.47
C LYS A 435 -43.34 -15.31 -8.30
N LEU A 436 -42.18 -15.19 -7.66
CA LEU A 436 -41.31 -16.32 -7.31
C LEU A 436 -41.75 -16.93 -5.96
N GLU A 437 -42.65 -17.90 -6.00
CA GLU A 437 -42.85 -18.84 -4.90
C GLU A 437 -42.38 -20.24 -5.33
N GLY A 438 -41.53 -20.86 -4.50
CA GLY A 438 -41.20 -22.28 -4.60
C GLY A 438 -39.81 -22.63 -5.17
N LEU A 439 -38.76 -22.52 -4.34
CA LEU A 439 -37.52 -23.30 -4.50
C LEU A 439 -37.19 -23.96 -3.17
N LYS A 440 -37.47 -25.27 -3.09
CA LYS A 440 -37.16 -26.14 -1.95
C LYS A 440 -35.64 -26.24 -1.72
N ARG A 441 -35.30 -26.48 -0.45
CA ARG A 441 -33.97 -26.73 0.13
C ARG A 441 -33.12 -27.65 -0.77
N ASP A 442 -32.14 -27.05 -1.44
CA ASP A 442 -30.85 -27.63 -1.88
C ASP A 442 -30.10 -26.73 -2.88
N SER A 443 -30.72 -25.64 -3.36
CA SER A 443 -30.10 -24.69 -4.29
C SER A 443 -29.45 -23.45 -3.65
N ALA A 444 -29.59 -23.25 -2.33
CA ALA A 444 -29.12 -22.03 -1.65
C ALA A 444 -27.59 -21.93 -1.53
N ARG A 445 -26.85 -23.04 -1.66
CA ARG A 445 -25.37 -23.03 -1.62
C ARG A 445 -24.74 -22.65 -2.97
N HIS A 446 -25.44 -22.86 -4.09
CA HIS A 446 -24.89 -22.62 -5.44
C HIS A 446 -25.38 -21.33 -6.09
N ALA A 447 -26.55 -20.80 -5.70
CA ALA A 447 -27.03 -19.50 -6.19
C ALA A 447 -26.14 -18.32 -5.75
N LYS A 448 -25.45 -18.45 -4.60
CA LYS A 448 -24.50 -17.45 -4.09
C LYS A 448 -23.20 -17.34 -4.90
N VAL A 449 -22.86 -18.34 -5.73
CA VAL A 449 -21.65 -18.31 -6.58
C VAL A 449 -21.93 -17.61 -7.91
N VAL A 450 -23.12 -17.78 -8.48
CA VAL A 450 -23.50 -17.18 -9.77
C VAL A 450 -23.68 -15.66 -9.66
N GLN A 451 -24.16 -15.17 -8.52
CA GLN A 451 -24.30 -13.73 -8.27
C GLN A 451 -22.95 -13.02 -8.01
N GLN A 452 -21.84 -13.77 -7.90
CA GLN A 452 -20.50 -13.26 -7.65
C GLN A 452 -19.62 -13.15 -8.90
N LEU A 453 -20.13 -13.58 -10.07
CA LEU A 453 -19.40 -13.57 -11.36
C LEU A 453 -20.02 -12.61 -12.40
N ILE A 454 -21.07 -11.86 -12.05
CA ILE A 454 -21.71 -10.88 -12.95
C ILE A 454 -21.15 -9.45 -12.77
N VAL A 455 -20.17 -9.23 -11.90
CA VAL A 455 -19.49 -7.93 -11.74
C VAL A 455 -18.00 -8.08 -12.00
N PHE A 456 -17.62 -8.62 -13.16
CA PHE A 456 -16.28 -8.49 -13.74
C PHE A 456 -16.40 -8.73 -15.24
N GLY A 457 -16.33 -7.65 -16.02
CA GLY A 457 -16.39 -7.72 -17.48
C GLY A 457 -16.81 -6.44 -18.19
N ASP A 458 -16.43 -5.26 -17.71
CA ASP A 458 -16.37 -4.08 -18.57
C ASP A 458 -15.00 -4.07 -19.25
N ALA A 459 -14.85 -4.89 -20.28
CA ALA A 459 -13.83 -4.71 -21.30
C ALA A 459 -14.49 -4.02 -22.50
N PRO A 460 -13.95 -2.90 -23.01
CA PRO A 460 -14.53 -2.22 -24.15
C PRO A 460 -14.33 -3.06 -25.41
N TRP A 461 -15.41 -3.35 -26.12
CA TRP A 461 -15.36 -3.88 -27.48
C TRP A 461 -14.84 -2.76 -28.40
N ARG A 462 -13.54 -2.73 -28.72
CA ARG A 462 -13.05 -2.03 -29.93
C ARG A 462 -13.23 -2.97 -31.12
N CYS A 463 -14.13 -2.60 -32.03
CA CYS A 463 -14.11 -3.10 -33.40
C CYS A 463 -13.10 -2.27 -34.19
N ASP A 464 -12.04 -2.93 -34.66
CA ASP A 464 -11.11 -2.35 -35.62
C ASP A 464 -11.61 -2.69 -37.03
N THR A 465 -12.12 -1.70 -37.77
CA THR A 465 -12.23 -1.78 -39.24
C THR A 465 -12.01 -0.40 -39.86
N LYS A 466 -10.77 -0.10 -40.24
CA LYS A 466 -10.51 0.84 -41.34
C LYS A 466 -10.96 0.20 -42.66
N SER A 467 -12.12 0.63 -43.16
CA SER A 467 -12.40 0.87 -44.59
C SER A 467 -13.86 1.32 -44.73
N SER A 468 -14.09 2.57 -45.14
CA SER A 468 -15.40 3.03 -45.64
C SER A 468 -15.51 2.72 -47.16
N PRO A 469 -16.63 3.01 -47.86
CA PRO A 469 -17.91 3.55 -47.38
C PRO A 469 -19.16 2.82 -47.93
N GLU A 470 -20.32 3.30 -47.46
CA GLU A 470 -21.65 3.30 -48.09
C GLU A 470 -22.73 2.34 -47.58
N SER A 471 -23.88 2.98 -47.36
CA SER A 471 -25.26 2.51 -47.16
C SER A 471 -25.75 2.20 -45.73
N THR A 472 -26.70 3.05 -45.34
CA THR A 472 -27.51 3.07 -44.11
C THR A 472 -28.48 1.89 -43.98
N PRO A 473 -28.90 1.51 -42.76
CA PRO A 473 -29.67 0.29 -42.51
C PRO A 473 -31.18 0.51 -42.72
N LYS A 474 -31.83 -0.39 -43.48
CA LYS A 474 -33.29 -0.55 -43.53
C LYS A 474 -33.74 -1.70 -42.64
N TYR A 475 -34.75 -1.41 -41.82
CA TYR A 475 -35.60 -2.36 -41.13
C TYR A 475 -36.20 -3.40 -42.10
N CYS A 476 -36.22 -4.68 -41.71
CA CYS A 476 -37.22 -5.65 -42.18
C CYS A 476 -37.39 -6.80 -41.19
N CYS A 477 -38.54 -6.82 -40.52
CA CYS A 477 -39.12 -7.99 -39.86
C CYS A 477 -39.92 -8.78 -40.91
N GLU A 478 -39.68 -10.08 -41.09
CA GLU A 478 -40.67 -10.94 -41.75
C GLU A 478 -40.67 -12.39 -41.23
N LYS A 479 -41.86 -13.01 -41.31
CA LYS A 479 -42.38 -14.13 -40.50
C LYS A 479 -42.23 -15.51 -41.17
N ARG A 480 -42.02 -16.53 -40.32
CA ARG A 480 -42.47 -17.95 -40.38
C ARG A 480 -41.85 -18.93 -41.41
N ARG A 481 -41.24 -20.04 -40.92
CA ARG A 481 -41.79 -21.42 -40.87
C ARG A 481 -40.80 -22.42 -40.18
N ARG A 482 -41.35 -23.57 -39.76
CA ARG A 482 -40.90 -24.66 -38.83
C ARG A 482 -39.52 -25.36 -39.10
N PRO A 483 -39.03 -26.23 -38.17
CA PRO A 483 -37.61 -26.40 -37.82
C PRO A 483 -36.92 -27.60 -38.50
N ARG A 484 -35.60 -27.50 -38.69
CA ARG A 484 -34.70 -28.66 -38.78
C ARG A 484 -33.48 -28.46 -37.87
N ARG A 485 -33.12 -29.53 -37.16
CA ARG A 485 -32.00 -29.64 -36.23
C ARG A 485 -30.68 -29.24 -36.91
N VAL A 486 -29.87 -28.44 -36.25
CA VAL A 486 -28.44 -28.28 -36.57
C VAL A 486 -27.66 -28.35 -35.25
N HIS A 487 -26.70 -29.28 -35.22
CA HIS A 487 -25.71 -29.42 -34.16
C HIS A 487 -24.86 -28.14 -34.05
N PRO A 488 -24.59 -27.59 -32.86
CA PRO A 488 -23.61 -26.51 -32.75
C PRO A 488 -22.19 -27.08 -32.84
N CYS A 489 -21.44 -26.57 -33.81
CA CYS A 489 -19.98 -26.64 -33.86
C CYS A 489 -19.39 -26.15 -32.53
N LEU A 490 -18.56 -26.98 -31.91
CA LEU A 490 -17.69 -26.59 -30.81
C LEU A 490 -16.38 -26.00 -31.39
N PRO A 491 -15.90 -24.83 -30.94
CA PRO A 491 -14.50 -24.46 -31.12
C PRO A 491 -13.63 -25.34 -30.21
N GLN A 492 -12.67 -26.06 -30.78
CA GLN A 492 -11.59 -26.69 -30.04
C GLN A 492 -10.59 -25.60 -29.62
N PHE A 493 -10.39 -25.41 -28.32
CA PHE A 493 -9.21 -24.72 -27.80
C PHE A 493 -8.12 -25.76 -27.51
N ARG A 494 -7.03 -25.73 -28.29
CA ARG A 494 -5.76 -26.37 -27.94
C ARG A 494 -4.89 -25.32 -27.22
N VAL A 495 -4.41 -25.65 -26.02
CA VAL A 495 -3.33 -24.92 -25.36
C VAL A 495 -2.07 -25.79 -25.45
N GLN A 496 -1.04 -25.28 -26.12
CA GLN A 496 0.30 -25.86 -26.07
C GLN A 496 0.93 -25.58 -24.70
N ALA A 497 1.37 -26.63 -24.03
CA ALA A 497 2.21 -26.53 -22.84
C ALA A 497 3.66 -26.29 -23.27
N VAL A 498 4.29 -25.23 -22.75
CA VAL A 498 5.75 -25.09 -22.75
C VAL A 498 6.22 -25.54 -21.37
N HIS A 499 6.96 -26.65 -21.35
CA HIS A 499 7.67 -27.14 -20.16
C HIS A 499 8.99 -26.38 -20.00
N LEU A 500 9.30 -25.97 -18.77
CA LEU A 500 10.68 -25.72 -18.35
C LEU A 500 10.94 -26.56 -17.10
N THR A 501 11.93 -27.45 -17.27
CA THR A 501 12.73 -28.12 -16.23
C THR A 501 13.60 -27.13 -15.49
#